data_AF-A0A9E5AAQ0-F1
#
_entry.id   AF-A0A9E5AAQ0-F1
#
_cell.length_a   1.000
_cell.length_b   1.000
_cell.length_c   1.000
_cell.angle_alpha   90.00
_cell.angle_beta   90.00
_cell.angle_gamma   90.00
#
_symmetry.space_group_name_H-M   'P 1'
#
loop_
_entity.id
_entity.type
_entity.pdbx_description
1 polymer ?
#
loop_
_entity_poly.entity_id
_entity_poly.type
_entity_poly.pdbx_seq_one_letter_code
_entity_poly.pdbx_strand_id
1 'polypeptide(L)'
;VTGRTGAEVAEAKERTRRQISFYASTRSYANVMKLHGWDDQAARLHRLSIEGGWDEMVGVITDDMLEQFCVIGTWDELPAQMREKYAGINTQVAFAADPRNPDEEAQIREIIAALKTIPAVGEV
;
A
#
# COMPACT_ATOMS: atom_id res chain seq x y z
N VAL A 1 -2.98 0.52 -2.13
CA VAL A 1 -4.11 -0.41 -1.89
C VAL A 1 -5.36 0.27 -2.40
N THR A 2 -5.93 -0.19 -3.51
CA THR A 2 -6.97 0.57 -4.20
C THR A 2 -8.04 -0.35 -4.78
N GLY A 3 -9.23 0.19 -5.02
CA GLY A 3 -10.32 -0.47 -5.71
C GLY A 3 -11.37 0.56 -6.14
N ARG A 4 -12.39 0.11 -6.88
CA ARG A 4 -13.50 0.98 -7.31
C ARG A 4 -14.48 1.27 -6.18
N THR A 5 -14.61 0.32 -5.26
CA THR A 5 -15.57 0.37 -4.17
C THR A 5 -14.88 0.08 -2.85
N GLY A 6 -15.49 0.48 -1.73
CA GLY A 6 -14.98 0.15 -0.41
C GLY A 6 -14.80 -1.36 -0.18
N ALA A 7 -15.64 -2.20 -0.79
CA ALA A 7 -15.50 -3.66 -0.71
C ALA A 7 -14.23 -4.16 -1.43
N GLU A 8 -13.95 -3.62 -2.62
CA GLU A 8 -12.72 -3.96 -3.36
C GLU A 8 -11.47 -3.45 -2.65
N VAL A 9 -11.55 -2.25 -2.03
CA VAL A 9 -10.47 -1.72 -1.20
C VAL A 9 -10.22 -2.63 0.01
N ALA A 10 -11.27 -3.09 0.70
CA ALA A 10 -11.14 -4.01 1.83
C ALA A 10 -10.48 -5.33 1.41
N GLU A 11 -10.88 -5.91 0.28
CA GLU A 11 -10.23 -7.12 -0.25
C GLU A 11 -8.75 -6.86 -0.60
N ALA A 12 -8.45 -5.70 -1.20
CA ALA A 12 -7.09 -5.30 -1.50
C ALA A 12 -6.25 -5.10 -0.22
N LYS A 13 -6.83 -4.58 0.87
CA LYS A 13 -6.15 -4.46 2.18
C LYS A 13 -5.68 -5.83 2.66
N GLU A 14 -6.53 -6.85 2.62
CA GLU A 14 -6.18 -8.21 3.06
C GLU A 14 -5.06 -8.82 2.21
N ARG A 15 -5.13 -8.67 0.88
CA ARG A 15 -4.06 -9.15 -0.01
C ARG A 15 -2.72 -8.47 0.28
N THR A 16 -2.73 -7.15 0.47
CA THR A 16 -1.51 -6.40 0.78
C THR A 16 -0.99 -6.71 2.19
N ARG A 17 -1.87 -6.95 3.17
CA ARG A 17 -1.48 -7.38 4.51
C ARG A 17 -0.65 -8.67 4.46
N ARG A 18 -1.06 -9.63 3.65
CA ARG A 18 -0.32 -10.89 3.40
C ARG A 18 1.03 -10.66 2.72
N GLN A 19 1.11 -9.72 1.78
CA GLN A 19 2.38 -9.38 1.12
C GLN A 19 3.35 -8.72 2.11
N ILE A 20 2.88 -7.75 2.88
CA ILE A 20 3.70 -7.05 3.89
C ILE A 20 4.19 -8.04 4.94
N SER A 21 3.32 -8.92 5.46
CA SER A 21 3.70 -9.91 6.47
C SER A 21 4.81 -10.84 5.97
N PHE A 22 4.77 -11.21 4.68
CA PHE A 22 5.82 -12.01 4.04
C PHE A 22 7.15 -11.25 3.92
N TYR A 23 7.15 -10.01 3.41
CA TYR A 23 8.40 -9.25 3.29
C TYR A 23 9.02 -8.94 4.66
N ALA A 24 8.19 -8.52 5.61
CA ALA A 24 8.60 -8.15 6.97
C ALA A 24 9.07 -9.35 7.81
N SER A 25 8.80 -10.60 7.42
CA SER A 25 9.35 -11.79 8.10
C SER A 25 10.80 -12.10 7.72
N THR A 26 11.32 -11.45 6.69
CA THR A 26 12.71 -11.63 6.24
C THR A 26 13.66 -10.69 6.99
N ARG A 27 14.89 -11.16 7.25
CA ARG A 27 15.90 -10.36 7.97
C ARG A 27 16.23 -9.04 7.27
N SER A 28 16.14 -8.98 5.94
CA SER A 28 16.43 -7.78 5.16
C SER A 28 15.51 -6.61 5.48
N TYR A 29 14.28 -6.87 5.93
CA TYR A 29 13.30 -5.83 6.27
C TYR A 29 13.25 -5.47 7.76
N ALA A 30 14.05 -6.14 8.61
CA ALA A 30 14.04 -5.90 10.07
C ALA A 30 14.37 -4.44 10.42
N ASN A 31 15.30 -3.80 9.71
CA ASN A 31 15.67 -2.40 9.93
C ASN A 31 14.53 -1.43 9.58
N VAL A 32 13.71 -1.74 8.57
CA VAL A 32 12.54 -0.94 8.21
C VAL A 32 11.51 -1.02 9.33
N MET A 33 11.21 -2.24 9.81
CA MET A 33 10.28 -2.42 10.93
C MET A 33 10.76 -1.71 12.19
N LYS A 34 12.06 -1.81 12.50
CA LYS A 34 12.69 -1.12 13.64
C LYS A 34 12.59 0.40 13.56
N LEU A 35 12.73 0.99 12.36
CA LEU A 35 12.57 2.43 12.17
C LEU A 35 11.21 2.93 12.66
N HIS A 36 10.18 2.10 12.56
CA HIS A 36 8.82 2.37 13.02
C HIS A 36 8.52 1.85 14.44
N GLY A 37 9.51 1.29 15.14
CA GLY A 37 9.34 0.72 16.49
C GLY A 37 8.62 -0.63 16.51
N TRP A 38 8.69 -1.40 15.42
CA TRP A 38 7.99 -2.68 15.26
C TRP A 38 8.92 -3.89 15.34
N ASP A 39 9.97 -3.80 16.15
CA ASP A 39 10.96 -4.86 16.35
C ASP A 39 10.32 -6.19 16.79
N ASP A 40 9.36 -6.13 17.72
CA ASP A 40 8.67 -7.31 18.24
C ASP A 40 7.80 -8.00 17.17
N GLN A 41 7.14 -7.20 16.34
CA GLN A 41 6.33 -7.69 15.23
C GLN A 41 7.21 -8.34 14.16
N ALA A 42 8.36 -7.74 13.84
CA ALA A 42 9.34 -8.33 12.93
C ALA A 42 9.87 -9.68 13.47
N ALA A 43 10.21 -9.74 14.77
CA ALA A 43 10.67 -10.98 15.42
C ALA A 43 9.58 -12.07 15.40
N ARG A 44 8.32 -11.70 15.66
CA ARG A 44 7.18 -12.61 15.60
C ARG A 44 6.93 -13.12 14.18
N LEU A 45 6.93 -12.23 13.19
CA LEU A 45 6.78 -12.59 11.77
C LEU A 45 7.88 -13.55 11.31
N HIS A 46 9.13 -13.29 11.69
CA HIS A 46 10.26 -14.16 11.36
C HIS A 46 10.06 -15.57 11.92
N ARG A 47 9.68 -15.68 13.20
CA ARG A 47 9.41 -16.96 13.84
C ARG A 47 8.31 -17.74 13.12
N LEU A 48 7.16 -17.10 12.92
CA LEU A 48 6.02 -17.72 12.23
C LEU A 48 6.36 -18.20 10.82
N SER A 49 7.20 -17.46 10.09
CA SER A 49 7.60 -17.85 8.72
C SER A 49 8.43 -19.13 8.68
N ILE A 50 9.22 -19.41 9.72
CA ILE A 50 10.02 -20.64 9.83
C ILE A 50 9.15 -21.81 10.32
N GLU A 51 8.15 -21.52 11.14
CA GLU A 51 7.18 -22.49 11.68
C GLU A 51 6.06 -22.83 10.67
N GLY A 52 5.99 -22.14 9.53
CA GLY A 52 4.94 -22.32 8.52
C GLY A 52 3.59 -21.67 8.88
N GLY A 53 3.56 -20.77 9.86
CA GLY A 53 2.37 -20.06 10.35
C GLY A 53 1.91 -18.91 9.43
N TRP A 54 1.76 -19.18 8.13
CA TRP A 54 1.54 -18.14 7.11
C TRP A 54 0.25 -17.33 7.31
N ASP A 55 -0.84 -17.96 7.75
CA ASP A 55 -2.10 -17.25 7.99
C ASP A 55 -2.04 -16.41 9.28
N GLU A 56 -1.33 -16.88 10.31
CA GLU A 56 -1.13 -16.13 11.55
C GLU A 56 -0.26 -14.89 11.33
N MET A 57 0.69 -14.94 10.40
CA MET A 57 1.52 -13.79 10.03
C MET A 57 0.69 -12.60 9.55
N VAL A 58 -0.39 -12.85 8.82
CA VAL A 58 -1.28 -11.79 8.33
C VAL A 58 -1.83 -10.98 9.50
N GLY A 59 -2.27 -11.65 10.57
CA GLY A 59 -2.82 -11.01 11.76
C GLY A 59 -1.81 -10.20 12.60
N VAL A 60 -0.52 -10.27 12.29
CA VAL A 60 0.51 -9.43 12.96
C VAL A 60 0.53 -8.02 12.38
N ILE A 61 0.11 -7.84 11.12
CA ILE A 61 0.13 -6.54 10.45
C ILE A 61 -1.14 -5.77 10.80
N THR A 62 -0.98 -4.70 11.59
CA THR A 62 -2.08 -3.83 12.03
C THR A 62 -2.55 -2.90 10.91
N ASP A 63 -3.70 -2.25 11.10
CA ASP A 63 -4.15 -1.21 10.18
C ASP A 63 -3.17 -0.03 10.14
N ASP A 64 -2.64 0.39 11.29
CA ASP A 64 -1.59 1.42 11.35
C ASP A 64 -0.37 1.06 10.48
N MET A 65 0.11 -0.18 10.56
CA MET A 65 1.23 -0.65 9.73
C MET A 65 0.89 -0.58 8.24
N LEU A 66 -0.31 -1.01 7.88
CA LEU A 66 -0.78 -0.99 6.51
C LEU A 66 -0.86 0.45 5.99
N GLU A 67 -1.40 1.38 6.77
CA GLU A 67 -1.52 2.81 6.43
C GLU A 67 -0.16 3.53 6.35
N GLN A 68 0.83 3.11 7.15
CA GLN A 68 2.19 3.63 7.01
C GLN A 68 2.79 3.26 5.65
N PHE A 69 2.66 2.01 5.21
CA PHE A 69 3.28 1.56 3.97
C PHE A 69 2.47 1.85 2.71
N CYS A 70 1.16 2.07 2.83
CA CYS A 70 0.27 2.17 1.68
C CYS A 70 -0.46 3.52 1.61
N VAL A 71 -0.86 3.89 0.40
CA VAL A 71 -1.99 4.78 0.16
C VAL A 71 -3.22 3.90 -0.03
N ILE A 72 -4.28 4.16 0.74
CA ILE A 72 -5.46 3.28 0.83
C ILE A 72 -6.72 4.08 0.53
N GLY A 73 -7.35 3.81 -0.60
CA GLY A 73 -8.55 4.51 -0.99
C GLY A 73 -9.18 3.96 -2.25
N THR A 74 -10.40 4.39 -2.49
CA THR A 74 -11.06 4.24 -3.77
C THR A 74 -10.36 5.07 -4.85
N TRP A 75 -10.57 4.71 -6.10
CA TRP A 75 -9.95 5.33 -7.27
C TRP A 75 -10.03 6.86 -7.29
N ASP A 76 -11.16 7.44 -6.89
CA ASP A 76 -11.40 8.89 -6.81
C ASP A 76 -10.69 9.56 -5.62
N GLU A 77 -10.39 8.82 -4.55
CA GLU A 77 -9.65 9.34 -3.38
C GLU A 77 -8.13 9.36 -3.62
N LEU A 78 -7.62 8.52 -4.52
CA LEU A 78 -6.18 8.33 -4.72
C LEU A 78 -5.40 9.61 -5.05
N PRO A 79 -5.86 10.50 -5.95
CA PRO A 79 -5.09 11.70 -6.28
C PRO A 79 -4.86 12.61 -5.07
N ALA A 80 -5.86 12.77 -4.20
CA ALA A 80 -5.76 13.58 -3.00
C ALA A 80 -4.79 12.95 -1.98
N GLN A 81 -4.96 11.66 -1.70
CA GLN A 81 -4.10 10.95 -0.74
C GLN A 81 -2.64 10.85 -1.22
N MET A 82 -2.42 10.61 -2.51
CA MET A 82 -1.08 10.59 -3.11
C MET A 82 -0.40 11.96 -3.01
N ARG A 83 -1.16 13.05 -3.22
CA ARG A 83 -0.65 14.41 -3.06
C ARG A 83 -0.20 14.66 -1.62
N GLU A 84 -1.05 14.34 -0.66
CA GLU A 84 -0.75 14.52 0.77
C GLU A 84 0.50 13.75 1.19
N LYS A 85 0.65 12.50 0.75
CA LYS A 85 1.75 11.64 1.18
C LYS A 85 3.06 11.84 0.40
N TYR A 86 2.99 12.24 -0.87
CA TYR A 86 4.14 12.16 -1.78
C TYR A 86 4.42 13.40 -2.64
N ALA A 87 3.71 14.52 -2.46
CA ALA A 87 4.06 15.75 -3.15
C ALA A 87 5.51 16.15 -2.84
N GLY A 88 6.30 16.41 -3.89
CA GLY A 88 7.71 16.77 -3.75
C GLY A 88 8.66 15.59 -3.51
N ILE A 89 8.17 14.34 -3.57
CA ILE A 89 8.98 13.14 -3.27
C ILE A 89 9.14 12.25 -4.51
N ASN A 90 8.05 11.99 -5.23
CA ASN A 90 8.02 11.02 -6.33
C ASN A 90 8.12 11.70 -7.69
N THR A 91 8.81 11.09 -8.65
CA THR A 91 8.80 11.51 -10.08
C THR A 91 7.91 10.63 -10.95
N GLN A 92 7.59 9.42 -10.47
CA GLN A 92 6.80 8.44 -11.19
C GLN A 92 5.86 7.70 -10.24
N VAL A 93 4.68 7.36 -10.74
CA VAL A 93 3.68 6.56 -10.02
C VAL A 93 3.28 5.39 -10.91
N ALA A 94 3.44 4.17 -10.39
CA ALA A 94 2.85 2.99 -10.99
C ALA A 94 1.42 2.84 -10.47
N PHE A 95 0.44 3.00 -11.36
CA PHE A 95 -0.97 2.83 -11.04
C PHE A 95 -1.52 1.59 -11.76
N ALA A 96 -1.71 0.52 -11.00
CA ALA A 96 -2.29 -0.71 -11.52
C ALA A 96 -3.82 -0.65 -11.42
N ALA A 97 -4.47 -0.47 -12.56
CA ALA A 97 -5.93 -0.51 -12.71
C ALA A 97 -6.29 -1.37 -13.93
N ASP A 98 -7.40 -2.11 -13.82
CA ASP A 98 -7.89 -3.04 -14.85
C ASP A 98 -9.34 -2.64 -15.23
N PRO A 99 -9.51 -1.65 -16.14
CA PRO A 99 -10.82 -1.19 -16.55
C PRO A 99 -11.58 -2.29 -17.29
N ARG A 100 -12.82 -2.54 -16.87
CA ARG A 100 -13.67 -3.59 -17.43
C ARG A 100 -14.63 -3.10 -18.52
N ASN A 101 -14.80 -1.78 -18.64
CA ASN A 101 -15.72 -1.15 -19.56
C ASN A 101 -15.26 0.29 -19.90
N PRO A 102 -15.85 0.94 -20.92
CA PRO A 102 -15.45 2.28 -21.34
C PRO A 102 -15.59 3.37 -20.26
N ASP A 103 -16.56 3.25 -19.36
CA ASP A 103 -16.75 4.23 -18.27
C ASP A 103 -15.61 4.14 -17.25
N GLU A 104 -15.20 2.92 -16.88
CA GLU A 104 -14.03 2.69 -16.02
C GLU A 104 -12.75 3.20 -16.69
N GLU A 105 -12.61 3.04 -18.01
CA GLU A 105 -11.47 3.58 -18.76
C GLU A 105 -11.44 5.12 -18.71
N ALA A 106 -12.58 5.76 -18.90
CA ALA A 106 -12.70 7.22 -18.79
C ALA A 106 -12.33 7.70 -17.38
N GLN A 107 -12.85 7.04 -16.34
CA GLN A 107 -12.52 7.36 -14.96
C GLN A 107 -11.02 7.24 -14.67
N ILE A 108 -10.37 6.16 -15.13
CA ILE A 108 -8.92 5.96 -14.96
C ILE A 108 -8.13 7.08 -15.66
N ARG A 109 -8.56 7.53 -16.85
CA ARG A 109 -7.91 8.64 -17.56
C ARG A 109 -7.97 9.93 -16.75
N GLU A 110 -9.11 10.23 -16.11
CA GLU A 110 -9.26 11.38 -15.21
C GLU A 110 -8.35 11.28 -13.98
N ILE A 111 -8.27 10.10 -13.36
CA ILE A 111 -7.40 9.84 -12.22
C ILE A 111 -5.93 10.02 -12.60
N ILE A 112 -5.51 9.47 -13.75
CA ILE A 112 -4.13 9.65 -14.25
C ILE A 112 -3.84 11.14 -14.50
N ALA A 113 -4.80 11.88 -15.07
CA ALA A 113 -4.65 13.32 -15.26
C ALA A 113 -4.49 14.05 -13.92
N ALA A 114 -5.28 13.69 -12.91
CA ALA A 114 -5.18 14.26 -11.57
C ALA A 114 -3.85 13.92 -10.87
N LEU A 115 -3.38 12.66 -10.95
CA LEU A 115 -2.10 12.23 -10.39
C LEU A 115 -0.92 12.99 -11.01
N LYS A 116 -0.97 13.31 -12.31
CA LYS A 116 0.06 14.11 -13.00
C LYS A 116 0.16 15.56 -12.51
N THR A 117 -0.81 16.04 -11.74
CA THR A 117 -0.76 17.40 -11.14
C THR A 117 -0.01 17.43 -9.80
N ILE A 118 0.36 16.27 -9.25
CA ILE A 118 1.09 16.18 -7.99
C ILE A 118 2.54 16.63 -8.24
N PRO A 119 3.06 17.59 -7.45
CA PRO A 119 4.43 18.07 -7.62
C PRO A 119 5.45 16.94 -7.53
N ALA A 120 6.39 16.92 -8.48
CA ALA A 120 7.49 15.98 -8.49
C ALA A 120 8.61 16.42 -7.52
N VAL A 121 9.62 15.56 -7.36
CA VAL A 121 10.78 15.87 -6.51
C VAL A 121 11.43 17.20 -6.88
N GLY A 122 11.57 18.10 -5.90
CA GLY A 122 12.15 19.44 -6.07
C GLY A 122 11.20 20.52 -6.58
N GLU A 123 9.90 20.24 -6.70
CA GLU A 123 8.88 21.22 -7.13
C GLU A 123 8.07 21.84 -5.97
N VAL A 124 8.33 21.43 -4.73
CA VAL A 124 7.67 21.92 -3.49
C VAL A 124 8.65 22.74 -2.66
#